data_AF-A0A2N5ZML8-F1
#
_entry.id   AF-A0A2N5ZML8-F1
#
_cell.length_a   1.000
_cell.length_b   1.000
_cell.length_c   1.000
_cell.angle_alpha   90.00
_cell.angle_beta   90.00
_cell.angle_gamma   90.00
#
_symmetry.space_group_name_H-M   'P 1'
#
loop_
_entity.id
_entity.type
_entity.pdbx_description
1 polymer ?
#
loop_
_entity_poly.entity_id
_entity_poly.type
_entity_poly.pdbx_seq_one_letter_code
_entity_poly.pdbx_strand_id
1 'polypeptide(L)'
;MKNNLFIIILLISLVFLTSCGGGGGSTPISSSTNVSYAFTGVAVDPYIQNAKFYIDKNDDGVYSDGEPLSSASDENGVFGFTESANKGDKIRMHPDNMGTHSGQTYTGELLESEFDPEKIQDDKTVISPLTTLKQILDLNETDLVSLINQSFDQSILTEADIYVDPIK
;
A
#
# COMPACT_ATOMS: atom_id res chain seq x y z
N MET A 1 -22.08 70.47 -8.70
CA MET A 1 -22.49 70.52 -10.12
C MET A 1 -21.48 69.74 -10.95
N LYS A 2 -21.96 68.69 -11.64
CA LYS A 2 -21.39 68.04 -12.84
C LYS A 2 -20.00 67.39 -12.66
N ASN A 3 -19.93 66.08 -12.40
CA ASN A 3 -19.80 65.03 -13.42
C ASN A 3 -19.17 65.54 -14.72
N ASN A 4 -17.99 65.02 -15.08
CA ASN A 4 -17.50 64.76 -16.45
C ASN A 4 -16.02 64.37 -16.47
N LEU A 5 -15.65 63.27 -15.81
CA LEU A 5 -14.34 62.64 -16.09
C LEU A 5 -14.45 61.12 -16.17
N PHE A 6 -15.55 60.67 -16.77
CA PHE A 6 -15.86 59.27 -17.07
C PHE A 6 -15.64 58.94 -18.56
N ILE A 7 -14.77 59.69 -19.26
CA ILE A 7 -14.52 59.59 -20.72
C ILE A 7 -13.00 59.54 -21.03
N ILE A 8 -12.20 58.83 -20.21
CA ILE A 8 -10.82 58.45 -20.59
C ILE A 8 -10.70 56.92 -20.68
N ILE A 9 -11.83 56.23 -20.82
CA ILE A 9 -11.95 54.81 -21.17
C ILE A 9 -12.24 54.73 -22.68
N LEU A 10 -11.25 54.97 -23.56
CA LEU A 10 -11.37 54.52 -24.96
C LEU A 10 -10.09 54.58 -25.85
N LEU A 11 -8.86 54.73 -25.34
CA LEU A 11 -7.76 54.96 -26.29
C LEU A 11 -6.36 54.49 -25.88
N ILE A 12 -6.25 53.23 -25.45
CA ILE A 12 -5.01 52.44 -25.58
C ILE A 12 -5.44 50.98 -25.81
N SER A 13 -5.81 50.70 -27.05
CA SER A 13 -5.78 49.36 -27.64
C SER A 13 -4.51 49.28 -28.47
N LEU A 14 -3.90 48.11 -28.53
CA LEU A 14 -2.61 47.74 -29.17
C LEU A 14 -1.38 47.78 -28.26
N VAL A 15 -1.28 46.78 -27.38
CA VAL A 15 0.01 46.16 -27.07
C VAL A 15 -0.12 44.66 -27.33
N PHE A 16 0.39 44.27 -28.49
CA PHE A 16 0.99 42.99 -28.88
C PHE A 16 0.60 41.72 -28.11
N LEU A 17 -0.26 40.92 -28.75
CA LEU A 17 -0.30 39.47 -28.55
C LEU A 17 0.97 38.84 -29.15
N THR A 18 1.92 38.46 -28.30
CA THR A 18 2.90 37.42 -28.60
C THR A 18 3.18 36.61 -27.33
N SER A 19 2.30 35.66 -26.99
CA SER A 19 2.70 34.54 -26.14
C SER A 19 2.99 33.37 -27.06
N CYS A 20 4.28 33.13 -27.23
CA CYS A 20 4.84 31.98 -27.90
C CYS A 20 4.40 30.71 -27.18
N GLY A 21 4.16 29.66 -27.96
CA GLY A 21 3.74 28.35 -27.49
C GLY A 21 4.80 27.69 -26.59
N GLY A 22 4.29 26.92 -25.64
CA GLY A 22 5.04 25.99 -24.82
C GLY A 22 4.21 24.73 -24.66
N GLY A 23 3.92 24.04 -25.77
CA GLY A 23 3.41 22.68 -25.75
C GLY A 23 4.52 21.74 -25.30
N GLY A 24 4.74 21.68 -23.98
CA GLY A 24 5.56 20.67 -23.35
C GLY A 24 4.83 19.34 -23.40
N GLY A 25 4.81 18.72 -24.58
CA GLY A 25 4.51 17.30 -24.71
C GLY A 25 5.66 16.52 -24.07
N SER A 26 5.64 16.42 -22.75
CA SER A 26 6.31 15.33 -22.06
C SER A 26 5.61 14.08 -22.55
N THR A 27 6.20 13.43 -23.56
CA THR A 27 6.00 12.00 -23.74
C THR A 27 6.22 11.39 -22.36
N PRO A 28 5.25 10.68 -21.77
CA PRO A 28 5.63 9.77 -20.71
C PRO A 28 6.58 8.82 -21.40
N ILE A 29 7.87 8.94 -21.10
CA ILE A 29 8.76 7.81 -21.17
C ILE A 29 8.18 6.88 -20.13
N SER A 30 7.17 6.12 -20.55
CA SER A 30 6.87 4.83 -19.98
C SER A 30 8.06 3.98 -20.39
N SER A 31 9.20 4.24 -19.76
CA SER A 31 10.15 3.18 -19.48
C SER A 31 9.39 2.27 -18.56
N SER A 32 8.55 1.41 -19.13
CA SER A 32 8.11 0.20 -18.46
C SER A 32 9.36 -0.66 -18.35
N THR A 33 10.24 -0.30 -17.42
CA THR A 33 11.06 -1.29 -16.76
C THR A 33 10.06 -2.30 -16.23
N ASN A 34 9.91 -3.40 -16.97
CA ASN A 34 9.14 -4.55 -16.51
C ASN A 34 9.91 -5.06 -15.29
N VAL A 35 9.55 -4.54 -14.12
CA VAL A 35 10.09 -5.03 -12.86
C VAL A 35 9.46 -6.41 -12.67
N SER A 36 10.29 -7.45 -12.77
CA SER A 36 9.84 -8.80 -12.47
C SER A 36 9.91 -9.00 -10.96
N TYR A 37 8.75 -9.20 -10.33
CA TYR A 37 8.70 -9.56 -8.93
C TYR A 37 8.90 -11.06 -8.75
N ALA A 38 9.64 -11.44 -7.72
CA ALA A 38 9.77 -12.81 -7.26
C ALA A 38 8.46 -13.30 -6.61
N PHE A 39 7.77 -12.43 -5.88
CA PHE A 39 6.41 -12.65 -5.39
C PHE A 39 5.69 -11.32 -5.14
N THR A 40 4.36 -11.39 -5.00
CA THR A 40 3.51 -10.24 -4.68
C THR A 40 2.75 -10.44 -3.39
N GLY A 41 2.35 -9.34 -2.77
CA GLY A 41 1.48 -9.32 -1.60
C GLY A 41 0.41 -8.26 -1.70
N VAL A 42 -0.53 -8.28 -0.76
CA VAL A 42 -1.59 -7.28 -0.63
C VAL A 42 -1.73 -6.83 0.82
N ALA A 43 -1.75 -5.51 1.03
CA ALA A 43 -1.94 -4.87 2.34
C ALA A 43 -3.42 -4.50 2.53
N VAL A 44 -4.07 -5.10 3.53
CA VAL A 44 -5.53 -5.03 3.71
C VAL A 44 -5.93 -4.65 5.14
N ASP A 45 -6.22 -3.37 5.36
CA ASP A 45 -6.92 -2.82 6.53
C ASP A 45 -7.63 -1.49 6.21
N PRO A 46 -8.80 -1.57 5.55
CA PRO A 46 -8.95 -1.57 4.08
C PRO A 46 -7.68 -1.43 3.20
N TYR A 47 -7.77 -1.47 1.86
CA TYR A 47 -6.54 -1.35 1.03
C TYR A 47 -5.69 -0.13 1.40
N ILE A 48 -4.42 -0.40 1.70
CA ILE A 48 -3.43 0.61 2.09
C ILE A 48 -2.54 0.90 0.89
N GLN A 49 -2.60 2.14 0.39
CA GLN A 49 -1.79 2.63 -0.72
C GLN A 49 -0.48 3.23 -0.21
N ASN A 50 0.59 3.11 -1.00
CA ASN A 50 1.93 3.66 -0.73
C ASN A 50 2.65 3.08 0.50
N ALA A 51 2.16 1.96 1.05
CA ALA A 51 2.86 1.24 2.11
C ALA A 51 4.05 0.47 1.54
N LYS A 52 5.10 0.28 2.35
CA LYS A 52 6.21 -0.62 2.03
C LYS A 52 6.35 -1.71 3.08
N PHE A 53 6.85 -2.85 2.66
CA PHE A 53 7.09 -4.02 3.49
C PHE A 53 8.53 -4.47 3.33
N TYR A 54 9.08 -5.10 4.36
CA TYR A 54 10.39 -5.73 4.31
C TYR A 54 10.30 -7.21 4.68
N ILE A 55 11.24 -7.99 4.16
CA ILE A 55 11.43 -9.38 4.59
C ILE A 55 12.39 -9.36 5.76
N ASP A 56 11.87 -9.60 6.96
CA ASP A 56 12.63 -9.69 8.20
C ASP A 56 13.36 -11.03 8.23
N LYS A 57 14.62 -11.05 7.78
CA LYS A 57 15.38 -12.28 7.53
C LYS A 57 16.01 -12.83 8.81
N ASN A 58 16.20 -11.99 9.82
CA ASN A 58 16.78 -12.37 11.10
C ASN A 58 15.74 -12.47 12.23
N ASP A 59 14.47 -12.16 11.93
CA ASP A 59 13.32 -12.20 12.84
C ASP A 59 13.52 -11.36 14.11
N ASP A 60 14.13 -10.18 13.95
CA ASP A 60 14.35 -9.25 15.05
C ASP A 60 13.27 -8.16 15.17
N GLY A 61 12.34 -8.11 14.21
CA GLY A 61 11.24 -7.15 14.16
C GLY A 61 11.65 -5.73 13.80
N VAL A 62 12.89 -5.50 13.35
CA VAL A 62 13.44 -4.18 13.06
C VAL A 62 14.06 -4.15 11.67
N TYR A 63 13.50 -3.31 10.80
CA TYR A 63 14.09 -3.10 9.48
C TYR A 63 15.56 -2.67 9.58
N SER A 64 16.43 -3.47 8.98
CA SER A 64 17.88 -3.27 9.00
C SER A 64 18.49 -3.19 7.60
N ASP A 65 19.66 -2.55 7.50
CA ASP A 65 20.39 -2.45 6.23
C ASP A 65 20.69 -3.85 5.66
N GLY A 66 20.23 -4.09 4.43
CA GLY A 66 20.41 -5.36 3.73
C GLY A 66 19.16 -6.25 3.70
N GLU A 67 18.10 -5.88 4.42
CA GLU A 67 16.83 -6.59 4.31
C GLU A 67 16.07 -6.19 3.04
N PRO A 68 15.49 -7.17 2.30
CA PRO A 68 14.74 -6.88 1.09
C PRO A 68 13.55 -5.98 1.38
N LEU A 69 13.38 -4.94 0.57
CA LEU A 69 12.28 -3.97 0.67
C LEU A 69 11.38 -4.07 -0.56
N SER A 70 10.07 -3.99 -0.36
CA SER A 70 9.07 -4.07 -1.43
C SER A 70 8.99 -2.79 -2.26
N SER A 71 8.30 -2.89 -3.40
CA SER A 71 7.67 -1.73 -4.02
C SER A 71 6.68 -1.08 -3.06
N ALA A 72 6.34 0.19 -3.30
CA ALA A 72 5.18 0.79 -2.65
C ALA A 72 3.90 0.06 -3.11
N SER A 73 2.93 -0.13 -2.21
CA SER A 73 1.64 -0.70 -2.54
C SER A 73 0.81 0.24 -3.41
N ASP A 74 0.04 -0.33 -4.34
CA ASP A 74 -0.84 0.43 -5.23
C ASP A 74 -2.21 0.76 -4.60
N GLU A 75 -3.14 1.30 -5.40
CA GLU A 75 -4.51 1.65 -4.96
C GLU A 75 -5.32 0.45 -4.47
N ASN A 76 -4.94 -0.77 -4.86
CA ASN A 76 -5.55 -2.03 -4.42
C ASN A 76 -4.71 -2.71 -3.33
N GLY A 77 -3.78 -1.98 -2.70
CA GLY A 77 -2.89 -2.50 -1.67
C GLY A 77 -1.82 -3.47 -2.18
N VAL A 78 -1.68 -3.66 -3.50
CA VAL A 78 -0.77 -4.67 -4.05
C VAL A 78 0.65 -4.14 -4.12
N PHE A 79 1.61 -4.92 -3.62
CA PHE A 79 3.05 -4.64 -3.67
C PHE A 79 3.82 -5.87 -4.15
N GLY A 80 5.10 -5.69 -4.49
CA GLY A 80 5.96 -6.78 -4.94
C GLY A 80 7.38 -6.70 -4.40
N PHE A 81 8.01 -7.86 -4.26
CA PHE A 81 9.43 -8.00 -3.95
C PHE A 81 10.17 -8.54 -5.16
N THR A 82 11.35 -8.00 -5.47
CA THR A 82 12.24 -8.54 -6.51
C THR A 82 13.09 -9.70 -6.00
N GLU A 83 13.20 -9.85 -4.68
CA GLU A 83 13.91 -10.94 -4.02
C GLU A 83 12.92 -11.96 -3.44
N SER A 84 13.33 -13.23 -3.38
CA SER A 84 12.49 -14.30 -2.86
C SER A 84 12.43 -14.34 -1.33
N ALA A 85 11.27 -14.72 -0.81
CA ALA A 85 11.10 -15.15 0.57
C ALA A 85 11.20 -16.68 0.69
N ASN A 86 11.62 -17.17 1.86
CA ASN A 86 11.55 -18.57 2.24
C ASN A 86 10.30 -18.78 3.12
N LYS A 87 9.77 -20.00 3.13
CA LYS A 87 8.70 -20.38 4.07
C LYS A 87 9.16 -20.11 5.50
N GLY A 88 8.37 -19.36 6.26
CA GLY A 88 8.69 -18.95 7.63
C GLY A 88 9.27 -17.53 7.76
N ASP A 89 9.75 -16.91 6.69
CA ASP A 89 10.20 -15.51 6.72
C ASP A 89 9.04 -14.59 7.13
N LYS A 90 9.29 -13.59 7.97
CA LYS A 90 8.27 -12.59 8.32
C LYS A 90 8.30 -11.45 7.32
N ILE A 91 7.12 -11.07 6.84
CA ILE A 91 6.88 -9.92 5.98
C ILE A 91 6.24 -8.84 6.84
N ARG A 92 6.94 -7.75 7.11
CA ARG A 92 6.51 -6.70 8.06
C ARG A 92 6.36 -5.35 7.38
N MET A 93 5.36 -4.58 7.79
CA MET A 93 5.17 -3.21 7.34
C MET A 93 6.31 -2.33 7.84
N HIS A 94 6.87 -1.50 6.96
CA HIS A 94 7.95 -0.59 7.31
C HIS A 94 7.40 0.59 8.16
N PRO A 95 7.97 0.86 9.35
CA PRO A 95 7.43 1.86 10.29
C PRO A 95 7.39 3.29 9.72
N ASP A 96 8.37 3.68 8.92
CA ASP A 96 8.39 5.01 8.28
C ASP A 96 7.61 5.10 6.96
N ASN A 97 7.05 3.99 6.46
CA ASN A 97 6.39 3.93 5.15
C ASN A 97 5.06 3.16 5.26
N MET A 98 4.20 3.57 6.18
CA MET A 98 2.90 2.93 6.46
C MET A 98 1.81 3.22 5.43
N GLY A 99 2.01 4.21 4.55
CA GLY A 99 1.07 4.54 3.49
C GLY A 99 -0.20 5.26 3.96
N THR A 100 -1.25 5.15 3.15
CA THR A 100 -2.51 5.88 3.30
C THR A 100 -3.71 5.03 2.89
N HIS A 101 -4.86 5.25 3.51
CA HIS A 101 -6.16 4.78 3.05
C HIS A 101 -7.06 5.97 2.75
N SER A 102 -7.61 6.03 1.52
CA SER A 102 -8.49 7.13 1.10
C SER A 102 -7.89 8.54 1.33
N GLY A 103 -6.58 8.68 1.10
CA GLY A 103 -5.81 9.91 1.27
C GLY A 103 -5.44 10.26 2.72
N GLN A 104 -5.89 9.47 3.70
CA GLN A 104 -5.54 9.63 5.10
C GLN A 104 -4.37 8.72 5.46
N THR A 105 -3.38 9.24 6.20
CA THR A 105 -2.26 8.43 6.71
C THR A 105 -2.76 7.24 7.52
N TYR A 106 -2.24 6.05 7.22
CA TYR A 106 -2.51 4.87 8.02
C TYR A 106 -1.87 5.04 9.41
N THR A 107 -2.65 4.82 10.46
CA THR A 107 -2.24 5.00 11.86
C THR A 107 -2.55 3.78 12.73
N GLY A 108 -2.91 2.67 12.09
CA GLY A 108 -3.13 1.39 12.76
C GLY A 108 -1.81 0.71 13.13
N GLU A 109 -1.94 -0.53 13.61
CA GLU A 109 -0.79 -1.37 13.94
C GLU A 109 0.02 -1.72 12.69
N LEU A 110 1.32 -1.91 12.85
CA LEU A 110 2.16 -2.39 11.74
C LEU A 110 1.71 -3.80 11.36
N LEU A 111 1.29 -3.95 10.10
CA LEU A 111 0.81 -5.23 9.62
C LEU A 111 1.97 -6.18 9.33
N GLU A 112 1.77 -7.46 9.62
CA GLU A 112 2.74 -8.50 9.34
C GLU A 112 2.10 -9.84 8.99
N SER A 113 2.82 -10.66 8.25
CA SER A 113 2.46 -12.06 7.98
C SER A 113 3.72 -12.91 7.89
N GLU A 114 3.59 -14.19 8.18
CA GLU A 114 4.58 -15.17 7.76
C GLU A 114 4.39 -15.51 6.28
N PHE A 115 5.47 -15.61 5.53
CA PHE A 115 5.45 -16.10 4.17
C PHE A 115 5.28 -17.62 4.16
N ASP A 116 4.22 -18.10 3.53
CA ASP A 116 4.01 -19.53 3.25
C ASP A 116 3.50 -19.70 1.81
N PRO A 117 4.28 -20.31 0.90
CA PRO A 117 3.87 -20.49 -0.48
C PRO A 117 2.61 -21.36 -0.63
N GLU A 118 2.27 -22.17 0.38
CA GLU A 118 1.06 -23.01 0.39
C GLU A 118 -0.20 -22.22 0.78
N LYS A 119 -0.04 -20.98 1.27
CA LYS A 119 -1.14 -20.11 1.74
C LYS A 119 -1.39 -18.92 0.81
N ILE A 120 -0.64 -18.80 -0.28
CA ILE A 120 -0.83 -17.76 -1.29
C ILE A 120 -2.23 -17.85 -1.90
N GLN A 121 -2.94 -16.72 -1.93
CA GLN A 121 -4.27 -16.58 -2.55
C GLN A 121 -4.19 -15.55 -3.69
N ASP A 122 -4.77 -15.86 -4.84
CA ASP A 122 -4.71 -15.00 -6.04
C ASP A 122 -3.29 -14.51 -6.39
N ASP A 123 -2.31 -15.41 -6.30
CA ASP A 123 -0.88 -15.15 -6.51
C ASP A 123 -0.28 -14.08 -5.55
N LYS A 124 -0.96 -13.82 -4.43
CA LYS A 124 -0.58 -12.82 -3.42
C LYS A 124 -0.50 -13.41 -2.02
N THR A 125 0.49 -12.95 -1.26
CA THR A 125 0.52 -13.09 0.20
C THR A 125 -0.35 -12.01 0.83
N VAL A 126 -1.30 -12.38 1.70
CA VAL A 126 -2.19 -11.41 2.37
C VAL A 126 -1.55 -10.91 3.65
N ILE A 127 -1.45 -9.58 3.78
CA ILE A 127 -0.96 -8.89 4.97
C ILE A 127 -2.13 -8.08 5.55
N SER A 128 -2.69 -8.55 6.67
CA SER A 128 -3.95 -8.06 7.24
C SER A 128 -3.91 -8.07 8.77
N PRO A 129 -4.89 -7.46 9.45
CA PRO A 129 -5.01 -7.58 10.91
C PRO A 129 -5.09 -9.02 11.41
N LEU A 130 -5.65 -9.97 10.64
CA LEU A 130 -5.71 -11.38 11.04
C LEU A 130 -4.35 -12.08 10.96
N THR A 131 -3.60 -11.87 9.87
CA THR A 131 -2.24 -12.44 9.77
C THR A 131 -1.31 -11.81 10.80
N THR A 132 -1.50 -10.52 11.10
CA THR A 132 -0.77 -9.78 12.14
C THR A 132 -1.07 -10.33 13.54
N LEU A 133 -2.36 -10.52 13.87
CA LEU A 133 -2.77 -11.05 15.17
C LEU A 133 -2.21 -12.46 15.42
N LYS A 134 -2.14 -13.30 14.37
CA LYS A 134 -1.49 -14.62 14.43
C LYS A 134 -0.03 -14.51 14.89
N GLN A 135 0.72 -13.55 14.34
CA GLN A 135 2.14 -13.36 14.66
C GLN A 135 2.33 -12.80 16.07
N ILE A 136 1.61 -11.72 16.42
CA ILE A 136 1.76 -11.04 17.71
C ILE A 136 1.43 -11.97 18.88
N LEU A 137 0.44 -12.86 18.71
CA LEU A 137 0.04 -13.81 19.74
C LEU A 137 0.80 -15.15 19.66
N ASP A 138 1.67 -15.33 18.67
CA ASP A 138 2.39 -16.58 18.40
C ASP A 138 1.45 -17.80 18.35
N LEU A 139 0.32 -17.66 17.64
CA LEU A 139 -0.70 -18.70 17.52
C LEU A 139 -0.55 -19.45 16.20
N ASN A 140 -0.88 -20.74 16.23
CA ASN A 140 -1.20 -21.47 15.00
C ASN A 140 -2.61 -21.09 14.51
N GLU A 141 -2.95 -21.53 13.29
CA GLU A 141 -4.22 -21.20 12.64
C GLU A 141 -5.43 -21.72 13.43
N THR A 142 -5.35 -22.96 13.91
CA THR A 142 -6.42 -23.61 14.68
C THR A 142 -6.72 -22.85 15.98
N ASP A 143 -5.69 -22.43 16.70
CA ASP A 143 -5.83 -21.71 17.97
C ASP A 143 -6.38 -20.29 17.74
N LEU A 144 -5.92 -19.59 16.70
CA LEU A 144 -6.46 -18.27 16.35
C LEU A 144 -7.95 -18.35 15.98
N VAL A 145 -8.32 -19.30 15.12
CA VAL A 145 -9.71 -19.53 14.72
C VAL A 145 -10.57 -19.89 15.92
N SER A 146 -10.07 -20.75 16.80
CA SER A 146 -10.77 -21.16 18.03
C SER A 146 -10.99 -19.96 18.96
N LEU A 147 -9.97 -19.14 19.17
CA LEU A 147 -10.04 -17.94 20.01
C LEU A 147 -11.11 -16.96 19.49
N ILE A 148 -11.10 -16.69 18.18
CA ILE A 148 -12.05 -15.77 17.56
C ILE A 148 -13.47 -16.34 17.65
N ASN A 149 -13.69 -17.56 17.17
CA ASN A 149 -15.03 -18.15 17.14
C ASN A 149 -15.64 -18.30 18.54
N GLN A 150 -14.83 -18.63 19.56
CA GLN A 150 -15.28 -18.65 20.96
C GLN A 150 -15.66 -17.25 21.46
N SER A 151 -14.92 -16.21 21.07
CA SER A 151 -15.21 -14.83 21.49
C SER A 151 -16.55 -14.31 20.94
N PHE A 152 -17.02 -14.87 19.81
CA PHE A 152 -18.28 -14.49 19.17
C PHE A 152 -19.41 -15.51 19.35
N ASP A 153 -19.18 -16.62 20.07
CA ASP A 153 -20.12 -17.76 20.20
C ASP A 153 -20.67 -18.25 18.84
N GLN A 154 -19.86 -18.14 17.78
CA GLN A 154 -20.26 -18.42 16.40
C GLN A 154 -19.07 -18.88 15.56
N SER A 155 -19.33 -19.74 14.56
CA SER A 155 -18.33 -20.17 13.58
C SER A 155 -18.22 -19.13 12.45
N ILE A 156 -17.60 -18.00 12.73
CA ILE A 156 -17.48 -16.86 11.79
C ILE A 156 -16.21 -16.90 10.95
N LEU A 157 -15.20 -17.66 11.37
CA LEU A 157 -13.89 -17.73 10.73
C LEU A 157 -13.45 -19.18 10.57
N THR A 158 -12.79 -19.49 9.47
CA THR A 158 -12.07 -20.74 9.20
C THR A 158 -10.57 -20.47 9.03
N GLU A 159 -9.74 -21.52 9.03
CA GLU A 159 -8.28 -21.35 8.85
C GLU A 159 -7.93 -20.75 7.48
N ALA A 160 -8.72 -21.03 6.45
CA ALA A 160 -8.52 -20.47 5.12
C ALA A 160 -8.75 -18.95 5.10
N ASP A 161 -9.73 -18.46 5.86
CA ASP A 161 -10.12 -17.05 5.88
C ASP A 161 -9.01 -16.13 6.43
N ILE A 162 -8.03 -16.67 7.15
CA ILE A 162 -6.86 -15.91 7.63
C ILE A 162 -6.06 -15.32 6.45
N TYR A 163 -6.01 -16.03 5.32
CA TYR A 163 -5.14 -15.72 4.18
C TYR A 163 -5.90 -15.23 2.95
N VAL A 164 -7.20 -14.98 3.07
CA VAL A 164 -8.04 -14.44 1.99
C VAL A 164 -8.08 -12.92 2.11
N ASP A 165 -8.08 -12.22 0.97
CA ASP A 165 -8.34 -10.79 0.93
C ASP A 165 -9.82 -10.52 1.27
N PRO A 166 -10.14 -9.92 2.44
CA PRO A 166 -11.53 -9.73 2.88
C PRO A 166 -12.33 -8.69 2.08
N ILE A 167 -11.71 -7.94 1.16
CA ILE A 167 -12.38 -6.88 0.40
C ILE A 167 -12.89 -7.39 -0.96
N LYS A 168 -12.39 -8.53 -1.43
CA LYS A 168 -12.75 -9.09 -2.74
C LYS A 168 -14.11 -9.76 -2.80
#